data_AF-A0A357I3I1-F1
#
_entry.id   AF-A0A357I3I1-F1
#
_cell.length_a   1.000
_cell.length_b   1.000
_cell.length_c   1.000
_cell.angle_alpha   90.00
_cell.angle_beta   90.00
_cell.angle_gamma   90.00
#
_symmetry.space_group_name_H-M   'P 1'
#
loop_
_entity.id
_entity.type
_entity.pdbx_description
1 polymer ?
#
loop_
_entity_poly.entity_id
_entity_poly.type
_entity_poly.pdbx_seq_one_letter_code
_entity_poly.pdbx_strand_id
1 'polypeptide(L)'
;MTASNEQQAEAYRAKPEPGQLVEVRRRQWVVSDVLSSSLESSAASQNVVTLSSIDEDGLGEELEVVWEIEPGAQVIERAGLPEITGQDDATTLDAFLDAVRWGAATNADRGFLQAPFRSGVSIEAFQLDPLVRAIDMARVNLLIADDVGLGKTIEAGLVIQELLLRHRARTTLIVCPASLQEKWRVEMLEKFGLDFRVVDSAYIKRLRRERGIHANPWTSHPRLITSMDWAKSGEGL
;
A
#
# COMPACT_ATOMS: atom_id res chain seq x y z
N MET A 1 -1.70 -26.78 -18.10
CA MET A 1 -1.35 -25.66 -17.19
C MET A 1 -2.01 -24.33 -17.59
N THR A 2 -2.82 -24.26 -18.65
CA THR A 2 -3.48 -23.03 -19.13
C THR A 2 -4.88 -22.78 -18.53
N ALA A 3 -5.60 -23.82 -18.09
CA ALA A 3 -6.98 -23.69 -17.59
C ALA A 3 -7.12 -22.95 -16.24
N SER A 4 -6.07 -22.93 -15.41
CA SER A 4 -6.11 -22.34 -14.06
C SER A 4 -6.10 -20.81 -14.07
N ASN A 5 -5.59 -20.19 -15.13
CA ASN A 5 -5.41 -18.73 -15.23
C ASN A 5 -6.69 -18.02 -15.74
N GLU A 6 -7.48 -18.71 -16.57
CA GLU A 6 -8.78 -18.19 -17.07
C GLU A 6 -9.85 -18.25 -15.96
N GLN A 7 -9.84 -19.29 -15.13
CA GLN A 7 -10.73 -19.39 -13.95
C GLN A 7 -10.41 -18.32 -12.89
N GLN A 8 -9.14 -17.98 -12.70
CA GLN A 8 -8.76 -16.85 -11.85
C GLN A 8 -9.25 -15.53 -12.45
N ALA A 9 -9.08 -15.32 -13.77
CA ALA A 9 -9.55 -14.11 -14.47
C ALA A 9 -11.07 -13.88 -14.39
N GLU A 10 -11.88 -14.94 -14.43
CA GLU A 10 -13.34 -14.86 -14.26
C GLU A 10 -13.77 -14.54 -12.82
N ALA A 11 -13.05 -15.07 -11.82
CA ALA A 11 -13.30 -14.76 -10.41
C ALA A 11 -13.11 -13.26 -10.09
N TYR A 12 -12.20 -12.57 -10.79
CA TYR A 12 -11.97 -11.12 -10.66
C TYR A 12 -13.12 -10.24 -11.19
N ARG A 13 -14.14 -10.80 -11.85
CA ARG A 13 -15.26 -10.03 -12.44
C ARG A 13 -16.64 -10.52 -12.02
N ALA A 14 -16.73 -11.47 -11.11
CA ALA A 14 -18.01 -11.91 -10.58
C ALA A 14 -18.73 -10.72 -9.91
N LYS A 15 -20.03 -10.59 -10.16
CA LYS A 15 -20.88 -9.62 -9.45
C LYS A 15 -20.97 -10.05 -7.98
N PRO A 16 -20.68 -9.17 -7.01
CA PRO A 16 -20.77 -9.50 -5.61
C PRO A 16 -22.22 -9.57 -5.16
N GLU A 17 -22.48 -10.37 -4.13
CA GLU A 17 -23.80 -10.47 -3.48
C GLU A 17 -23.77 -9.82 -2.09
N PRO A 18 -24.89 -9.26 -1.61
CA PRO A 18 -24.99 -8.76 -0.24
C PRO A 18 -24.55 -9.81 0.80
N GLY A 19 -23.71 -9.39 1.74
CA GLY A 19 -23.10 -10.24 2.76
C GLY A 19 -21.77 -10.89 2.37
N GLN A 20 -21.33 -10.77 1.11
CA GLN A 20 -20.02 -11.28 0.69
C GLN A 20 -18.87 -10.36 1.11
N LEU A 21 -17.71 -10.97 1.32
CA LEU A 21 -16.46 -10.27 1.51
C LEU A 21 -15.88 -9.89 0.15
N VAL A 22 -15.48 -8.64 -0.01
CA VAL A 22 -14.85 -8.14 -1.22
C VAL A 22 -13.57 -7.38 -0.86
N GLU A 23 -12.59 -7.43 -1.75
CA GLU A 23 -11.45 -6.54 -1.68
C GLU A 23 -11.64 -5.41 -2.68
N VAL A 24 -11.67 -4.18 -2.17
CA VAL A 24 -11.74 -2.97 -2.98
C VAL A 24 -10.68 -2.00 -2.46
N ARG A 25 -9.85 -1.50 -3.39
CA ARG A 25 -8.74 -0.57 -3.07
C ARG A 25 -7.74 -1.12 -2.04
N ARG A 26 -7.51 -2.44 -2.04
CA ARG A 26 -6.65 -3.18 -1.10
C ARG A 26 -7.12 -3.17 0.36
N ARG A 27 -8.43 -3.03 0.57
CA ARG A 27 -9.08 -3.18 1.87
C ARG A 27 -10.22 -4.18 1.75
N GLN A 28 -10.53 -4.84 2.85
CA GLN A 28 -11.63 -5.79 2.91
C GLN A 28 -12.91 -5.07 3.33
N TRP A 29 -13.99 -5.40 2.65
CA TRP A 29 -15.31 -4.84 2.91
C TRP A 29 -16.34 -5.97 2.89
N VAL A 30 -17.44 -5.77 3.60
CA VAL A 30 -18.66 -6.57 3.42
C VAL A 30 -19.61 -5.79 2.53
N VAL A 31 -20.19 -6.48 1.56
CA VAL A 31 -21.22 -5.90 0.70
C VAL A 31 -22.51 -5.73 1.51
N SER A 32 -22.97 -4.50 1.61
CA SER A 32 -24.21 -4.16 2.32
C SER A 32 -25.40 -4.13 1.37
N ASP A 33 -25.23 -3.59 0.16
CA ASP A 33 -26.28 -3.53 -0.86
C ASP A 33 -25.70 -3.55 -2.28
N VAL A 34 -26.51 -4.00 -3.25
CA VAL A 34 -26.14 -4.09 -4.68
C VAL A 34 -27.31 -3.63 -5.55
N LEU A 35 -27.13 -2.48 -6.20
CA LEU A 35 -28.10 -1.89 -7.12
C LEU A 35 -27.65 -2.10 -8.57
N SER A 36 -28.43 -2.88 -9.32
CA SER A 36 -28.19 -3.12 -10.75
C SER A 36 -28.86 -2.08 -11.63
N SER A 37 -28.17 -1.67 -12.70
CA SER A 37 -28.75 -0.78 -13.72
C SER A 37 -29.95 -1.43 -14.41
N SER A 38 -31.04 -0.66 -14.55
CA SER A 38 -32.28 -1.05 -15.23
C SER A 38 -32.34 -0.59 -16.70
N LEU A 39 -31.28 0.05 -17.20
CA LEU A 39 -31.23 0.54 -18.58
C LEU A 39 -30.88 -0.59 -19.55
N GLU A 40 -31.82 -0.93 -20.43
CA GLU A 40 -31.59 -1.83 -21.57
C GLU A 40 -30.68 -1.15 -22.60
N SER A 41 -29.37 -1.21 -22.38
CA SER A 41 -28.36 -0.86 -23.38
C SER A 41 -27.53 -2.09 -23.73
N SER A 42 -26.99 -2.15 -24.95
CA SER A 42 -26.11 -3.23 -25.42
C SER A 42 -24.74 -3.28 -24.73
N ALA A 43 -24.48 -2.40 -23.75
CA ALA A 43 -23.29 -2.41 -22.93
C ALA A 43 -23.51 -3.20 -21.63
N ALA A 44 -22.45 -3.82 -21.11
CA ALA A 44 -22.49 -4.65 -19.91
C ALA A 44 -23.24 -3.98 -18.75
N SER A 45 -24.07 -4.75 -18.03
CA SER A 45 -24.82 -4.28 -16.87
C SER A 45 -23.87 -3.72 -15.82
N GLN A 46 -24.10 -2.48 -15.39
CA GLN A 46 -23.34 -1.86 -14.30
C GLN A 46 -24.04 -2.06 -12.96
N ASN A 47 -23.27 -2.29 -11.91
CA ASN A 47 -23.75 -2.50 -10.55
C ASN A 47 -23.10 -1.47 -9.61
N VAL A 48 -23.94 -0.72 -8.91
CA VAL A 48 -23.51 0.10 -7.77
C VAL A 48 -23.52 -0.80 -6.53
N VAL A 49 -22.41 -0.84 -5.82
CA VAL A 49 -22.20 -1.71 -4.66
C VAL A 49 -21.88 -0.85 -3.46
N THR A 50 -22.68 -0.97 -2.40
CA THR A 50 -22.45 -0.33 -1.11
C THR A 50 -21.68 -1.28 -0.22
N LEU A 51 -20.55 -0.80 0.30
CA LEU A 51 -19.57 -1.57 1.05
C LEU A 51 -19.43 -1.00 2.45
N SER A 52 -19.46 -1.87 3.46
CA SER A 52 -19.17 -1.49 4.85
C SER A 52 -17.85 -2.11 5.29
N SER A 53 -16.99 -1.29 5.91
CA SER A 53 -15.67 -1.73 6.35
C SER A 53 -15.78 -2.73 7.50
N ILE A 54 -14.93 -3.77 7.45
CA ILE A 54 -14.76 -4.76 8.53
C ILE A 54 -13.45 -4.59 9.29
N ASP A 55 -12.57 -3.70 8.83
CA ASP A 55 -11.33 -3.40 9.53
C ASP A 55 -11.68 -2.83 10.92
N GLU A 56 -11.00 -3.29 11.98
CA GLU A 56 -11.10 -2.66 13.32
C GLU A 56 -10.82 -1.15 13.24
N ASP A 57 -10.01 -0.78 12.26
CA ASP A 57 -9.58 0.57 11.99
C ASP A 57 -10.63 1.46 11.28
N GLY A 58 -11.69 0.90 10.73
CA GLY A 58 -12.67 1.59 9.88
C GLY A 58 -14.12 1.25 10.22
N LEU A 59 -14.41 0.83 11.45
CA LEU A 59 -15.77 0.49 11.88
C LEU A 59 -16.74 1.67 11.64
N GLY A 60 -17.74 1.45 10.79
CA GLY A 60 -18.74 2.45 10.39
C GLY A 60 -18.42 3.22 9.11
N GLU A 61 -17.27 2.98 8.48
CA GLU A 61 -16.99 3.51 7.14
C GLU A 61 -17.82 2.79 6.08
N GLU A 62 -18.47 3.58 5.22
CA GLU A 62 -19.16 3.10 4.03
C GLU A 62 -18.46 3.61 2.77
N LEU A 63 -18.44 2.76 1.73
CA LEU A 63 -17.90 3.08 0.43
C LEU A 63 -18.88 2.62 -0.66
N GLU A 64 -19.23 3.52 -1.57
CA GLU A 64 -20.07 3.22 -2.71
C GLU A 64 -19.21 3.20 -3.98
N VAL A 65 -19.24 2.09 -4.73
CA VAL A 65 -18.46 1.92 -5.96
C VAL A 65 -19.31 1.37 -7.09
N VAL A 66 -18.97 1.73 -8.32
CA VAL A 66 -19.48 1.04 -9.51
C VAL A 66 -18.53 -0.12 -9.79
N TRP A 67 -19.01 -1.35 -9.62
CA TRP A 67 -18.17 -2.55 -9.54
C TRP A 67 -17.31 -2.77 -10.78
N GLU A 68 -17.87 -2.59 -11.97
CA GLU A 68 -17.22 -2.93 -13.24
C GLU A 68 -16.11 -1.96 -13.64
N ILE A 69 -16.08 -0.76 -13.05
CA ILE A 69 -15.07 0.26 -13.33
C ILE A 69 -14.02 0.36 -12.21
N GLU A 70 -14.28 -0.22 -11.04
CA GLU A 70 -13.40 -0.08 -9.88
C GLU A 70 -12.14 -0.95 -10.06
N PRO A 71 -10.94 -0.34 -10.16
CA PRO A 71 -9.72 -1.09 -10.46
C PRO A 71 -9.34 -2.05 -9.34
N GLY A 72 -9.25 -3.34 -9.69
CA GLY A 72 -8.85 -4.39 -8.75
C GLY A 72 -9.90 -4.76 -7.72
N ALA A 73 -11.17 -4.42 -7.95
CA ALA A 73 -12.29 -4.96 -7.18
C ALA A 73 -12.37 -6.48 -7.40
N GLN A 74 -12.47 -7.25 -6.32
CA GLN A 74 -12.58 -8.70 -6.39
C GLN A 74 -13.46 -9.23 -5.26
N VAL A 75 -14.22 -10.30 -5.54
CA VAL A 75 -14.92 -11.06 -4.51
C VAL A 75 -13.91 -11.96 -3.82
N ILE A 76 -13.81 -11.86 -2.49
CA ILE A 76 -13.03 -12.79 -1.69
C ILE A 76 -13.91 -14.03 -1.51
N GLU A 77 -13.83 -14.96 -2.46
CA GLU A 77 -14.30 -16.32 -2.18
C GLU A 77 -13.55 -16.79 -0.94
N ARG A 78 -14.28 -17.36 0.02
CA ARG A 78 -13.67 -17.89 1.23
C ARG A 78 -12.59 -18.91 0.82
N ALA A 79 -11.35 -18.48 0.76
CA ALA A 79 -10.24 -19.34 1.09
C ALA A 79 -10.58 -19.79 2.51
N GLY A 80 -10.99 -21.05 2.65
CA GLY A 80 -11.14 -21.65 3.96
C GLY A 80 -9.85 -21.42 4.75
N LEU A 81 -9.91 -21.65 6.06
CA LEU A 81 -8.68 -21.72 6.83
C LEU A 81 -7.71 -22.63 6.06
N PRO A 82 -6.45 -22.20 5.83
CA PRO A 82 -5.50 -23.04 5.13
C PRO A 82 -5.47 -24.40 5.82
N GLU A 83 -5.42 -25.48 5.03
CA GLU A 83 -5.35 -26.81 5.63
C GLU A 83 -4.15 -26.87 6.57
N ILE A 84 -4.38 -27.37 7.79
CA ILE A 84 -3.33 -27.46 8.81
C ILE A 84 -2.30 -28.48 8.30
N THR A 85 -1.21 -27.97 7.73
CA THR A 85 -0.11 -28.77 7.17
C THR A 85 0.85 -29.27 8.24
N GLY A 86 0.76 -28.74 9.46
CA GLY A 86 1.58 -29.12 10.61
C GLY A 86 1.39 -28.16 11.79
N GLN A 87 2.16 -28.39 12.85
CA GLN A 87 2.31 -27.44 13.97
C GLN A 87 3.75 -26.93 13.97
N ASP A 88 3.92 -25.62 14.17
CA ASP A 88 5.23 -25.03 14.38
C ASP A 88 5.86 -25.56 15.67
N ASP A 89 7.18 -25.60 15.72
CA ASP A 89 7.87 -25.87 16.98
C ASP A 89 7.62 -24.73 17.99
N ALA A 90 7.77 -25.03 19.29
CA ALA A 90 7.48 -24.08 20.35
C ALA A 90 8.26 -22.77 20.24
N THR A 91 9.50 -22.79 19.72
CA THR A 91 10.32 -21.59 19.60
C THR A 91 9.90 -20.72 18.42
N THR A 92 9.53 -21.34 17.29
CA THR A 92 8.98 -20.62 16.13
C THR A 92 7.65 -19.96 16.46
N LEU A 93 6.76 -20.68 17.17
CA LEU A 93 5.48 -20.13 17.62
C LEU A 93 5.67 -18.96 18.58
N ASP A 94 6.58 -19.08 19.55
CA ASP A 94 6.85 -18.01 20.53
C ASP A 94 7.40 -16.76 19.83
N ALA A 95 8.35 -16.92 18.90
CA ALA A 95 8.87 -15.83 18.09
C ALA A 95 7.79 -15.15 17.22
N PHE A 96 6.87 -15.94 16.65
CA PHE A 96 5.72 -15.41 15.92
C PHE A 96 4.78 -14.61 16.83
N LEU A 97 4.43 -15.15 18.00
CA LEU A 97 3.56 -14.48 18.96
C LEU A 97 4.18 -13.17 19.47
N ASP A 98 5.48 -13.17 19.72
CA ASP A 98 6.21 -11.94 20.04
C ASP A 98 6.12 -10.95 18.89
N ALA A 99 6.45 -11.36 17.66
CA ALA A 99 6.35 -10.49 16.49
C ALA A 99 4.94 -9.89 16.31
N VAL A 100 3.89 -10.68 16.53
CA VAL A 100 2.50 -10.22 16.51
C VAL A 100 2.21 -9.25 17.65
N ARG A 101 2.66 -9.51 18.88
CA ARG A 101 2.49 -8.59 20.02
C ARG A 101 3.19 -7.26 19.80
N TRP A 102 4.40 -7.26 19.23
CA TRP A 102 5.12 -6.05 18.85
C TRP A 102 4.38 -5.26 17.77
N GLY A 103 3.80 -5.94 16.77
CA GLY A 103 2.95 -5.32 15.75
C GLY A 103 1.62 -4.80 16.30
N ALA A 104 0.99 -5.52 17.21
CA ALA A 104 -0.28 -5.12 17.83
C ALA A 104 -0.08 -3.92 18.77
N ALA A 105 0.98 -3.90 19.58
CA ALA A 105 1.27 -2.79 20.49
C ALA A 105 1.57 -1.47 19.76
N THR A 106 2.10 -1.53 18.53
CA THR A 106 2.35 -0.35 17.69
C THR A 106 1.10 0.15 16.96
N ASN A 107 0.11 -0.73 16.72
CA ASN A 107 -1.15 -0.37 16.07
C ASN A 107 -2.30 -0.06 17.05
N ALA A 108 -2.27 -0.58 18.27
CA ALA A 108 -3.38 -0.51 19.22
C ALA A 108 -3.67 0.90 19.73
N ASP A 109 -2.68 1.81 19.72
CA ASP A 109 -2.91 3.21 20.08
C ASP A 109 -2.53 4.15 18.93
N ARG A 110 -3.58 4.68 18.30
CA ARG A 110 -3.46 5.66 17.22
C ARG A 110 -2.89 7.00 17.70
N GLY A 111 -3.05 7.33 18.99
CA GLY A 111 -2.56 8.59 19.55
C GLY A 111 -1.04 8.68 19.69
N PHE A 112 -0.33 7.54 19.71
CA PHE A 112 1.13 7.53 19.87
C PHE A 112 1.86 7.46 18.53
N LEU A 113 2.34 8.60 18.06
CA LEU A 113 3.23 8.70 16.90
C LEU A 113 4.60 8.11 17.22
N GLN A 114 5.12 7.21 16.37
CA GLN A 114 6.40 6.53 16.60
C GLN A 114 7.55 7.13 15.78
N ALA A 115 7.27 7.59 14.57
CA ALA A 115 8.24 8.16 13.65
C ALA A 115 9.02 9.34 14.25
N PRO A 116 8.39 10.29 14.99
CA PRO A 116 9.14 11.41 15.57
C PRO A 116 10.28 10.97 16.49
N PHE A 117 10.05 9.94 17.31
CA PHE A 117 11.04 9.41 18.25
C PHE A 117 12.08 8.49 17.60
N ARG A 118 11.81 8.01 16.39
CA ARG A 118 12.68 7.09 15.63
C ARG A 118 13.37 7.76 14.45
N SER A 119 13.18 9.07 14.27
CA SER A 119 13.89 9.87 13.29
C SER A 119 15.05 10.62 13.93
N GLY A 120 16.12 10.87 13.17
CA GLY A 120 17.25 11.69 13.57
C GLY A 120 17.03 13.20 13.32
N VAL A 121 15.78 13.67 13.35
CA VAL A 121 15.39 15.04 12.98
C VAL A 121 14.89 15.81 14.19
N SER A 122 15.24 17.10 14.27
CA SER A 122 14.54 18.05 15.16
C SER A 122 13.22 18.43 14.50
N ILE A 123 12.12 17.94 15.05
CA ILE A 123 10.78 18.09 14.45
C ILE A 123 10.08 19.28 15.09
N GLU A 124 9.49 20.12 14.24
CA GLU A 124 8.63 21.21 14.68
C GLU A 124 7.18 20.74 14.79
N ALA A 125 6.40 21.35 15.70
CA ALA A 125 5.03 20.92 15.97
C ALA A 125 4.15 20.87 14.70
N PHE A 126 4.29 21.84 13.79
CA PHE A 126 3.51 21.89 12.55
C PHE A 126 3.81 20.73 11.59
N GLN A 127 5.02 20.15 11.65
CA GLN A 127 5.42 19.02 10.79
C GLN A 127 4.74 17.71 11.19
N LEU A 128 4.10 17.68 12.36
CA LEU A 128 3.31 16.53 12.82
C LEU A 128 1.88 16.54 12.27
N ASP A 129 1.37 17.68 11.81
CA ASP A 129 -0.01 17.78 11.34
C ASP A 129 -0.31 16.86 10.13
N PRO A 130 0.56 16.78 9.10
CA PRO A 130 0.35 15.82 8.01
C PRO A 130 0.42 14.37 8.48
N LEU A 131 1.28 14.09 9.47
CA LEU A 131 1.46 12.76 10.04
C LEU A 131 0.21 12.30 10.80
N VAL A 132 -0.34 13.15 11.66
CA VAL A 132 -1.60 12.87 12.38
C VAL A 132 -2.74 12.63 11.39
N ARG A 133 -2.88 13.50 10.37
CA ARG A 133 -3.89 13.30 9.33
C ARG A 133 -3.69 12.00 8.55
N ALA A 134 -2.44 11.59 8.31
CA ALA A 134 -2.13 10.36 7.60
C ALA A 134 -2.58 9.11 8.37
N ILE A 135 -2.35 9.08 9.68
CA ILE A 135 -2.68 7.89 10.48
C ILE A 135 -4.19 7.69 10.62
N ASP A 136 -4.97 8.77 10.66
CA ASP A 136 -6.42 8.73 10.76
C ASP A 136 -7.11 8.33 9.44
N MET A 137 -6.43 8.50 8.31
CA MET A 137 -6.93 8.07 7.01
C MET A 137 -6.75 6.57 6.84
N ALA A 138 -7.82 5.86 6.48
CA ALA A 138 -7.73 4.43 6.23
C ALA A 138 -6.86 4.08 5.00
N ARG A 139 -6.93 4.90 3.95
CA ARG A 139 -5.94 4.95 2.86
C ARG A 139 -5.35 6.35 2.78
N VAL A 140 -4.06 6.46 3.10
CA VAL A 140 -3.36 7.75 3.11
C VAL A 140 -3.30 8.32 1.69
N ASN A 141 -3.96 9.47 1.50
CA ASN A 141 -3.86 10.27 0.30
C ASN A 141 -3.82 11.74 0.71
N LEU A 142 -2.62 12.32 0.74
CA LEU A 142 -2.35 13.65 1.27
C LEU A 142 -1.66 14.53 0.24
N LEU A 143 -2.10 15.78 0.19
CA LEU A 143 -1.40 16.85 -0.49
C LEU A 143 -0.76 17.75 0.58
N ILE A 144 0.57 17.76 0.62
CA ILE A 144 1.34 18.64 1.49
C ILE A 144 1.75 19.87 0.68
N ALA A 145 1.20 21.03 1.03
CA ALA A 145 1.31 22.26 0.25
C ALA A 145 1.83 23.44 1.08
N ASP A 146 2.66 23.17 2.08
CA ASP A 146 3.29 24.19 2.91
C ASP A 146 4.30 25.04 2.12
N ASP A 147 4.70 26.18 2.68
CA ASP A 147 5.67 27.09 2.07
C ASP A 147 7.02 26.41 1.76
N VAL A 148 7.74 27.01 0.81
CA VAL A 148 9.07 26.53 0.43
C VAL A 148 10.01 26.65 1.62
N GLY A 149 10.66 25.55 1.98
CA GLY A 149 11.63 25.51 3.09
C GLY A 149 11.08 24.97 4.42
N LEU A 150 9.77 24.75 4.55
CA LEU A 150 9.17 24.24 5.80
C LEU A 150 9.41 22.75 6.07
N GLY A 151 10.11 22.05 5.18
CA GLY A 151 10.50 20.67 5.40
C GLY A 151 9.52 19.62 4.88
N LYS A 152 8.83 19.88 3.76
CA LYS A 152 7.97 18.89 3.07
C LYS A 152 8.62 17.50 2.89
N THR A 153 9.93 17.45 2.64
CA THR A 153 10.68 16.20 2.56
C THR A 153 10.73 15.45 3.90
N ILE A 154 10.85 16.18 5.01
CA ILE A 154 10.81 15.64 6.38
C ILE A 154 9.42 15.12 6.69
N GLU A 155 8.38 15.90 6.42
CA GLU A 155 6.98 15.50 6.66
C GLU A 155 6.62 14.23 5.89
N ALA A 156 7.01 14.16 4.61
CA ALA A 156 6.85 12.95 3.82
C ALA A 156 7.65 11.77 4.40
N GLY A 157 8.87 12.00 4.87
CA GLY A 157 9.69 10.99 5.54
C GLY A 157 9.07 10.46 6.84
N LEU A 158 8.48 11.35 7.64
CA LEU A 158 7.74 11.00 8.86
C LEU A 158 6.54 10.11 8.54
N VAL A 159 5.74 10.48 7.54
CA VAL A 159 4.61 9.67 7.09
C VAL A 159 5.08 8.30 6.59
N ILE A 160 6.12 8.25 5.76
CA ILE A 160 6.69 6.98 5.27
C ILE A 160 7.15 6.11 6.44
N GLN A 161 7.93 6.68 7.37
CA GLN A 161 8.46 5.94 8.51
C GLN A 161 7.34 5.40 9.41
N GLU A 162 6.31 6.20 9.69
CA GLU A 162 5.17 5.77 10.49
C GLU A 162 4.40 4.63 9.81
N LEU A 163 4.14 4.73 8.51
CA LEU A 163 3.45 3.68 7.75
C LEU A 163 4.24 2.37 7.71
N LEU A 164 5.58 2.45 7.66
CA LEU A 164 6.45 1.27 7.77
C LEU A 164 6.40 0.66 9.17
N LEU A 165 6.48 1.49 10.22
CA LEU A 165 6.46 1.05 11.63
C LEU A 165 5.12 0.42 12.02
N ARG A 166 4.01 0.92 11.47
CA ARG A 166 2.65 0.39 11.68
C ARG A 166 2.31 -0.80 10.76
N HIS A 167 3.28 -1.25 9.95
CA HIS A 167 3.10 -2.30 8.94
C HIS A 167 1.99 -2.03 7.90
N ARG A 168 1.57 -0.76 7.74
CA ARG A 168 0.60 -0.31 6.73
C ARG A 168 1.22 -0.17 5.34
N ALA A 169 2.55 -0.09 5.27
CA ALA A 169 3.32 -0.16 4.04
C ALA A 169 4.49 -1.14 4.20
N ARG A 170 4.81 -1.88 3.14
CA ARG A 170 6.01 -2.74 3.06
C ARG A 170 7.02 -2.25 2.02
N THR A 171 6.55 -1.49 1.05
CA THR A 171 7.35 -0.94 -0.05
C THR A 171 7.05 0.53 -0.25
N THR A 172 8.05 1.30 -0.65
CA THR A 172 7.91 2.74 -0.88
C THR A 172 8.59 3.13 -2.20
N LEU A 173 7.87 3.91 -3.03
CA LEU A 173 8.39 4.50 -4.25
C LEU A 173 8.29 6.01 -4.15
N ILE A 174 9.42 6.70 -4.26
CA ILE A 174 9.48 8.16 -4.37
C ILE A 174 9.66 8.51 -5.84
N VAL A 175 8.79 9.38 -6.35
CA VAL A 175 8.88 9.91 -7.70
C VAL A 175 9.14 11.41 -7.61
N CYS A 176 10.27 11.87 -8.13
CA CYS A 176 10.68 13.28 -8.04
C CYS A 176 11.43 13.76 -9.31
N PRO A 177 11.68 15.06 -9.48
CA PRO A 177 12.60 15.53 -10.53
C PRO A 177 14.00 14.89 -10.39
N ALA A 178 14.68 14.61 -11.51
CA ALA A 178 15.98 13.93 -11.52
C ALA A 178 17.03 14.61 -10.63
N SER A 179 17.04 15.94 -10.61
CA SER A 179 17.95 16.76 -9.78
C SER A 179 17.75 16.58 -8.27
N LEU A 180 16.59 16.09 -7.82
CA LEU A 180 16.26 15.91 -6.41
C LEU A 180 16.44 14.47 -5.91
N GLN A 181 16.66 13.49 -6.80
CA GLN A 181 16.73 12.08 -6.41
C GLN A 181 17.81 11.81 -5.36
N GLU A 182 19.01 12.40 -5.55
CA GLU A 182 20.12 12.22 -4.62
C GLU A 182 19.83 12.89 -3.27
N LYS A 183 19.24 14.09 -3.28
CA LYS A 183 18.82 14.78 -2.06
C LYS A 183 17.82 13.94 -1.26
N TRP A 184 16.80 13.37 -1.92
CA TRP A 184 15.86 12.46 -1.29
C TRP A 184 16.55 11.23 -0.70
N ARG A 185 17.47 10.61 -1.46
CA ARG A 185 18.22 9.43 -0.98
C ARG A 185 19.02 9.74 0.29
N VAL A 186 19.77 10.84 0.28
CA VAL A 186 20.60 11.27 1.42
C VAL A 186 19.72 11.61 2.61
N GLU A 187 18.66 12.41 2.44
CA GLU A 187 17.76 12.76 3.54
C GLU A 187 17.07 11.53 4.13
N MET A 188 16.56 10.61 3.31
CA MET A 188 15.93 9.38 3.81
C MET A 188 16.91 8.49 4.58
N LEU A 189 18.16 8.39 4.12
CA LEU A 189 19.19 7.60 4.79
C LEU A 189 19.65 8.24 6.10
N GLU A 190 20.07 9.50 6.07
CA GLU A 190 20.67 10.18 7.22
C GLU A 190 19.66 10.49 8.31
N LYS A 191 18.44 10.91 7.93
CA LYS A 191 17.43 11.39 8.86
C LYS A 191 16.48 10.28 9.34
N PHE A 192 16.22 9.29 8.50
CA PHE A 192 15.22 8.25 8.80
C PHE A 192 15.82 6.84 8.82
N GLY A 193 17.10 6.67 8.48
CA GLY A 193 17.73 5.34 8.39
C GLY A 193 17.16 4.49 7.25
N LEU A 194 16.46 5.10 6.29
CA LEU A 194 15.80 4.39 5.19
C LEU A 194 16.72 4.35 3.96
N ASP A 195 17.31 3.19 3.68
CA ASP A 195 18.09 2.98 2.46
C ASP A 195 17.16 2.88 1.25
N PHE A 196 17.26 3.86 0.36
CA PHE A 196 16.54 3.95 -0.91
C PHE A 196 17.50 3.76 -2.08
N ARG A 197 17.07 2.99 -3.09
CA ARG A 197 17.84 2.79 -4.33
C ARG A 197 17.27 3.63 -5.46
N VAL A 198 18.13 4.42 -6.09
CA VAL A 198 17.78 5.19 -7.29
C VAL A 198 17.71 4.22 -8.47
N VAL A 199 16.57 4.24 -9.15
CA VAL A 199 16.33 3.49 -10.38
C VAL A 199 16.61 4.43 -11.55
N ASP A 200 17.64 4.09 -12.32
CA ASP A 200 18.04 4.77 -13.55
C ASP A 200 18.48 3.73 -14.60
N SER A 201 18.85 4.20 -15.80
CA SER A 201 19.28 3.30 -16.88
C SER A 201 20.53 2.49 -16.53
N ALA A 202 21.42 2.99 -15.66
CA ALA A 202 22.61 2.26 -15.24
C ALA A 202 22.25 1.15 -14.23
N TYR A 203 21.33 1.43 -13.32
CA TYR A 203 20.75 0.49 -12.37
C TYR A 203 20.08 -0.66 -13.08
N ILE A 204 19.23 -0.39 -14.08
CA ILE A 204 18.57 -1.43 -14.88
C ILE A 204 19.56 -2.32 -15.62
N LYS A 205 20.56 -1.72 -16.26
CA LYS A 205 21.61 -2.48 -16.96
C LYS A 205 22.34 -3.43 -16.02
N ARG A 206 22.64 -3.00 -14.80
CA ARG A 206 23.23 -3.84 -13.77
C ARG A 206 22.26 -4.94 -13.30
N LEU A 207 21.02 -4.56 -12.99
CA LEU A 207 20.00 -5.50 -12.52
C LEU A 207 19.74 -6.63 -13.54
N ARG A 208 19.64 -6.29 -14.83
CA ARG A 208 19.44 -7.27 -15.91
C ARG A 208 20.64 -8.19 -16.11
N ARG A 209 21.86 -7.72 -15.82
CA ARG A 209 23.07 -8.57 -15.83
C ARG A 209 23.09 -9.55 -14.66
N GLU A 210 22.63 -9.13 -13.49
CA GLU A 210 22.67 -9.95 -12.27
C GLU A 210 21.48 -10.92 -12.16
N ARG A 211 20.28 -10.51 -12.57
CA ARG A 211 19.02 -11.25 -12.38
C ARG A 211 18.33 -11.68 -13.66
N GLY A 212 18.94 -11.42 -14.82
CA GLY A 212 18.39 -11.75 -16.13
C GLY A 212 17.56 -10.63 -16.76
N ILE A 213 17.30 -10.74 -18.06
CA ILE A 213 16.72 -9.69 -18.91
C ILE A 213 15.30 -9.29 -18.47
N HIS A 214 14.56 -10.23 -17.89
CA HIS A 214 13.19 -10.04 -17.41
C HIS A 214 13.09 -9.59 -15.94
N ALA A 215 14.20 -9.19 -15.33
CA ALA A 215 14.19 -8.72 -13.95
C ALA A 215 13.38 -7.42 -13.81
N ASN A 216 12.29 -7.49 -13.05
CA ASN A 216 11.45 -6.33 -12.75
C ASN A 216 12.20 -5.39 -11.77
N PRO A 217 12.44 -4.12 -12.15
CA PRO A 217 13.14 -3.18 -11.27
C PRO A 217 12.30 -2.66 -10.11
N TRP A 218 10.98 -2.72 -10.19
CA TRP A 218 10.09 -2.24 -9.13
C TRP A 218 10.03 -3.21 -7.95
N THR A 219 10.45 -4.46 -8.16
CA THR A 219 10.53 -5.49 -7.12
C THR A 219 11.97 -5.79 -6.71
N SER A 220 12.95 -5.03 -7.22
CA SER A 220 14.36 -5.31 -6.95
C SER A 220 14.78 -4.93 -5.53
N HIS A 221 14.13 -3.93 -4.95
CA HIS A 221 14.35 -3.41 -3.61
C HIS A 221 13.05 -2.85 -3.02
N PRO A 222 12.80 -2.96 -1.69
CA PRO A 222 11.54 -2.48 -1.09
C PRO A 222 11.39 -0.96 -1.12
N ARG A 223 12.48 -0.20 -1.26
CA ARG A 223 12.49 1.26 -1.21
C ARG A 223 13.22 1.83 -2.42
N LEU A 224 12.48 2.47 -3.31
CA LEU A 224 12.96 2.92 -4.61
C LEU A 224 12.73 4.42 -4.81
N ILE A 225 13.62 5.07 -5.56
CA ILE A 225 13.47 6.45 -6.02
C ILE A 225 13.62 6.44 -7.54
N THR A 226 12.71 7.10 -8.26
CA THR A 226 12.79 7.25 -9.70
C THR A 226 12.45 8.69 -10.11
N SER A 227 12.90 9.10 -11.29
CA SER A 227 12.49 10.38 -11.84
C SER A 227 11.21 10.24 -12.66
N MET A 228 10.40 11.30 -12.71
CA MET A 228 9.21 11.33 -13.57
C MET A 228 9.56 11.14 -15.04
N ASP A 229 10.63 11.80 -15.51
CA ASP A 229 11.06 11.74 -16.90
C ASP A 229 11.54 10.34 -17.26
N TRP A 230 12.29 9.69 -16.36
CA TRP A 230 12.75 8.33 -16.57
C TRP A 230 11.61 7.31 -16.48
N ALA A 231 10.68 7.47 -15.53
CA ALA A 231 9.51 6.59 -15.42
C ALA A 231 8.59 6.67 -16.65
N LYS A 232 8.54 7.83 -17.33
CA LYS A 232 7.77 8.02 -18.57
C LYS A 232 8.49 7.49 -19.82
N SER A 233 9.80 7.67 -19.90
CA SER A 233 10.61 7.35 -21.09
C SER A 233 11.20 5.94 -21.09
N GLY A 234 11.40 5.37 -19.90
CA GLY A 234 12.22 4.19 -19.68
C GLY A 234 11.42 2.90 -19.71
N GLU A 235 12.06 1.91 -20.33
CA GLU A 235 11.87 0.44 -20.35
C GLU A 235 11.53 -0.23 -18.98
N GLY A 236 10.62 0.35 -18.21
CA GLY A 236 10.17 -0.09 -16.89
C GLY A 236 8.80 -0.81 -16.90
N LEU A 237 8.24 -1.04 -18.10
CA LEU A 237 7.12 -1.92 -18.38
C LEU A 237 7.59 -2.99 -19.38
#